data_AF-A0A3M2E1Z9-F1
#
_entry.id   AF-A0A3M2E1Z9-F1
#
_cell.length_a   1.000
_cell.length_b   1.000
_cell.length_c   1.000
_cell.angle_alpha   90.00
_cell.angle_beta   90.00
_cell.angle_gamma   90.00
#
_symmetry.space_group_name_H-M   'P 1'
#
loop_
_entity.id
_entity.type
_entity.pdbx_description
1 polymer ?
#
loop_
_entity_poly.entity_id
_entity_poly.type
_entity_poly.pdbx_seq_one_letter_code
_entity_poly.pdbx_strand_id
1 'polypeptide(L)'
;DTPNYKARDLDFKSALLNAQNTSAEALDDFVGYRVPLQPDTGDGNSVDMQVEKMALAENAVGYETALRFVNGKIQGLLKAIRGE
;
A
#
# COMPACT_ATOMS: atom_id res chain seq x y z
N ASP A 1 -3.28 7.79 22.63
CA ASP A 1 -3.95 6.51 22.45
C ASP A 1 -5.18 6.63 21.59
N THR A 2 -5.36 5.65 20.70
CA THR A 2 -6.56 5.46 19.87
C THR A 2 -7.24 4.18 20.35
N PRO A 3 -8.15 4.25 21.34
CA PRO A 3 -8.78 3.05 21.91
C PRO A 3 -9.61 2.30 20.86
N ASN A 4 -9.63 0.97 20.90
CA ASN A 4 -10.36 0.09 19.98
C ASN A 4 -9.96 0.21 18.49
N TYR A 5 -8.74 0.66 18.19
CA TYR A 5 -8.32 0.81 16.81
C TYR A 5 -7.94 -0.55 16.21
N LYS A 6 -8.57 -0.86 15.08
CA LYS A 6 -8.31 -2.07 14.30
C LYS A 6 -7.50 -1.73 13.06
N ALA A 7 -6.36 -2.40 12.90
CA ALA A 7 -5.49 -2.26 11.73
C ALA A 7 -6.26 -2.70 10.47
N ARG A 8 -6.37 -1.79 9.51
CA ARG A 8 -6.93 -2.05 8.18
C ARG A 8 -5.81 -2.24 7.17
N ASP A 9 -6.04 -3.09 6.19
CA ASP A 9 -5.15 -3.30 5.06
C ASP A 9 -5.93 -3.31 3.75
N LEU A 10 -5.28 -2.99 2.65
CA LEU A 10 -5.86 -2.94 1.31
C LEU A 10 -5.10 -3.94 0.42
N ASP A 11 -5.82 -4.88 -0.18
CA ASP A 11 -5.22 -5.71 -1.23
C ASP A 11 -5.11 -4.92 -2.53
N PHE A 12 -4.02 -4.14 -2.62
CA PHE A 12 -3.72 -3.31 -3.80
C PHE A 12 -3.61 -4.12 -5.09
N LYS A 13 -3.20 -5.39 -5.02
CA LYS A 13 -3.06 -6.22 -6.22
C LYS A 13 -4.43 -6.55 -6.79
N SER A 14 -5.34 -7.01 -5.95
CA SER A 14 -6.72 -7.30 -6.35
C SER A 14 -7.45 -6.01 -6.77
N ALA A 15 -7.28 -4.92 -6.02
CA ALA A 15 -7.85 -3.62 -6.37
C ALA A 15 -7.35 -3.10 -7.72
N LEU A 16 -6.03 -3.22 -8.00
CA LEU A 16 -5.44 -2.78 -9.27
C LEU A 16 -5.89 -3.63 -10.44
N LEU A 17 -5.97 -4.95 -10.28
CA LEU A 17 -6.46 -5.86 -11.31
C LEU A 17 -7.91 -5.53 -11.68
N ASN A 18 -8.76 -5.26 -10.69
CA ASN A 18 -10.14 -4.84 -10.93
C ASN A 18 -10.23 -3.45 -11.56
N ALA A 19 -9.43 -2.48 -11.13
CA ALA A 19 -9.39 -1.14 -11.74
C ALA A 19 -8.92 -1.16 -13.21
N GLN A 20 -8.13 -2.16 -13.61
CA GLN A 20 -7.73 -2.37 -15.01
C GLN A 20 -8.84 -3.00 -15.85
N ASN A 21 -9.69 -3.84 -15.25
CA ASN A 21 -10.72 -4.60 -15.94
C ASN A 21 -12.10 -3.90 -15.94
N THR A 22 -12.41 -3.11 -14.91
CA THR A 22 -13.67 -2.41 -14.70
C THR A 22 -13.40 -0.98 -14.25
N SER A 23 -14.20 -0.02 -14.74
CA SER A 23 -14.08 1.39 -14.35
C SER A 23 -14.26 1.57 -12.85
N ALA A 24 -13.15 1.80 -12.13
CA ALA A 24 -13.03 2.28 -10.76
C ALA A 24 -14.23 1.96 -9.84
N GLU A 25 -14.36 0.68 -9.44
CA GLU A 25 -15.22 0.31 -8.32
C GLU A 25 -14.64 0.83 -6.99
N ALA A 26 -15.50 0.93 -5.97
CA ALA A 26 -15.14 1.49 -4.67
C ALA A 26 -14.01 0.66 -4.03
N LEU A 27 -12.91 1.33 -3.68
CA LEU A 27 -11.75 0.71 -3.01
C LEU A 27 -12.11 0.06 -1.66
N ASP A 28 -13.27 0.41 -1.09
CA ASP A 28 -13.76 -0.08 0.20
C ASP A 28 -13.97 -1.60 0.20
N ASP A 29 -14.36 -2.19 -0.94
CA ASP A 29 -14.55 -3.65 -1.05
C ASP A 29 -13.24 -4.44 -0.93
N PHE A 30 -12.10 -3.77 -1.07
CA PHE A 30 -10.76 -4.36 -0.97
C PHE A 30 -10.08 -4.06 0.36
N VAL A 31 -10.73 -3.29 1.25
CA VAL A 31 -10.20 -2.97 2.57
C VAL A 31 -10.66 -4.02 3.59
N GLY A 32 -9.70 -4.75 4.16
CA GLY A 32 -9.93 -5.76 5.19
C GLY A 32 -9.33 -5.35 6.54
N TYR A 33 -9.78 -5.98 7.62
CA TYR A 33 -9.10 -5.91 8.91
C TYR A 33 -8.02 -6.98 8.99
N ARG A 34 -6.82 -6.63 9.48
CA ARG A 34 -5.74 -7.60 9.69
C ARG A 34 -6.05 -8.48 10.90
N VAL A 35 -5.68 -9.76 10.82
CA VAL A 35 -5.70 -10.68 11.96
C VAL A 35 -4.48 -10.36 12.83
N PRO A 36 -4.65 -9.92 14.08
CA PRO A 36 -3.52 -9.58 14.94
C PRO A 36 -2.72 -10.84 15.29
N LEU A 37 -1.39 -10.75 15.20
CA LEU A 37 -0.46 -11.83 15.56
C LEU A 37 -0.21 -11.90 17.08
N GLN A 38 -0.51 -10.82 17.81
CA GLN A 38 -0.41 -10.74 19.26
C GLN A 38 -1.81 -10.66 19.87
N PRO A 39 -2.09 -11.37 20.99
CA PRO A 39 -3.32 -11.19 21.73
C PRO A 39 -3.45 -9.73 22.19
N ASP A 40 -4.67 -9.22 22.05
CA ASP A 40 -5.06 -7.88 22.49
C ASP A 40 -4.66 -7.65 23.95
N THR A 41 -3.99 -6.53 24.22
CA THR A 41 -3.46 -6.18 25.56
C THR A 41 -4.58 -5.76 26.52
N GLY A 42 -5.85 -5.89 26.10
CA GLY A 42 -7.05 -5.62 26.88
C GLY A 42 -7.67 -4.25 26.58
N ASP A 43 -7.15 -3.54 25.59
CA ASP A 43 -7.57 -2.20 25.16
C ASP A 43 -8.32 -2.19 23.82
N GLY A 44 -8.53 -3.36 23.19
CA GLY A 44 -9.25 -3.46 21.93
C GLY A 44 -8.37 -3.22 20.71
N ASN A 45 -7.06 -3.00 20.89
CA ASN A 45 -6.16 -2.62 19.79
C ASN A 45 -5.59 -3.84 19.09
N SER A 46 -5.69 -3.84 17.76
CA SER A 46 -5.07 -4.86 16.91
C SER A 46 -3.80 -4.35 16.20
N VAL A 47 -3.32 -3.17 16.58
CA VAL A 47 -2.14 -2.51 16.00
C VAL A 47 -0.90 -2.91 16.76
N ASP A 48 0.04 -3.54 16.06
CA ASP A 48 1.38 -3.80 16.55
C ASP A 48 2.33 -2.72 16.05
N MET A 49 2.87 -1.91 16.97
CA MET A 49 3.79 -0.82 16.61
C MET A 49 5.08 -1.28 15.94
N GLN A 50 5.60 -2.46 16.26
CA GLN A 50 6.84 -2.95 15.64
C GLN A 50 6.56 -3.37 14.20
N VAL A 51 5.45 -4.08 13.98
CA VAL A 51 5.01 -4.49 12.64
C VAL A 51 4.71 -3.27 11.77
N GLU A 52 3.96 -2.29 12.26
CA GLU A 52 3.63 -1.09 11.49
C GLU A 52 4.87 -0.24 11.16
N LYS A 53 5.86 -0.16 12.08
CA LYS A 53 7.13 0.51 11.81
C LYS A 53 7.93 -0.19 10.71
N MET A 54 7.98 -1.52 10.72
CA MET A 54 8.66 -2.28 9.67
C MET A 54 7.95 -2.11 8.33
N ALA A 55 6.62 -2.25 8.29
CA ALA A 55 5.83 -2.08 7.07
C ALA A 55 5.98 -0.67 6.49
N LEU A 56 5.99 0.37 7.34
CA LEU A 56 6.24 1.75 6.91
C LEU A 56 7.64 1.91 6.29
N ALA A 57 8.67 1.34 6.91
CA ALA A 57 10.03 1.39 6.39
C ALA A 57 10.15 0.69 5.03
N GLU A 58 9.56 -0.50 4.88
CA GLU A 58 9.52 -1.24 3.62
C GLU A 58 8.81 -0.45 2.53
N ASN A 59 7.62 0.10 2.83
CA ASN A 59 6.86 0.92 1.89
C ASN A 59 7.61 2.20 1.47
N ALA A 60 8.36 2.82 2.39
CA ALA A 60 9.17 4.00 2.08
C ALA A 60 10.28 3.68 1.07
N VAL A 61 11.01 2.57 1.26
CA VAL A 61 12.05 2.11 0.33
C VAL A 61 11.45 1.70 -1.02
N GLY A 62 10.31 0.99 -1.00
CA GLY A 62 9.57 0.62 -2.20
C GLY A 62 9.12 1.83 -3.01
N TYR A 63 8.59 2.86 -2.34
CA TYR A 63 8.15 4.10 -2.96
C TYR A 63 9.31 4.87 -3.63
N GLU A 64 10.44 5.01 -2.94
CA GLU A 64 11.63 5.66 -3.53
C GLU A 64 12.09 4.93 -4.80
N THR A 65 12.11 3.59 -4.74
CA THR A 65 12.50 2.75 -5.88
C THR A 65 11.50 2.86 -7.03
N ALA A 66 10.20 2.87 -6.74
CA ALA A 66 9.14 3.05 -7.73
C ALA A 66 9.24 4.40 -8.44
N LEU A 67 9.51 5.49 -7.71
CA LEU A 67 9.72 6.81 -8.30
C LEU A 67 10.93 6.84 -9.23
N ARG A 68 12.02 6.16 -8.86
CA ARG A 68 13.20 6.02 -9.73
C ARG A 68 12.85 5.30 -11.03
N PHE A 69 12.09 4.20 -10.97
CA PHE A 69 11.64 3.49 -12.17
C PHE A 69 10.71 4.34 -13.04
N VAL A 70 9.74 5.03 -12.45
CA VAL A 70 8.82 5.93 -13.17
C VAL A 70 9.60 7.04 -13.85
N ASN A 71 10.54 7.69 -13.15
CA ASN A 71 11.38 8.72 -13.75
C ASN A 71 12.21 8.15 -14.92
N GLY A 72 12.84 6.98 -14.75
CA GLY A 72 13.58 6.32 -15.82
C GLY A 72 12.71 6.02 -17.05
N LYS A 73 11.48 5.53 -16.84
CA LYS A 73 10.51 5.28 -17.91
C LYS A 73 10.10 6.57 -18.62
N ILE A 74 9.82 7.64 -17.88
CA ILE A 74 9.48 8.96 -18.44
C ILE A 74 10.64 9.50 -19.27
N GLN A 75 11.87 9.46 -18.77
CA GLN A 75 13.05 9.90 -19.52
C GLN A 75 13.25 9.06 -20.79
N GLY A 76 13.06 7.74 -20.72
CA GLY A 76 13.10 6.86 -21.88
C GLY A 76 12.04 7.21 -22.94
N LEU A 77 10.81 7.49 -22.51
CA LEU A 77 9.74 7.94 -23.41
C LEU A 77 10.03 9.32 -24.02
N LEU A 78 10.54 10.27 -23.23
CA LEU A 78 10.94 11.59 -23.72
C LEU A 78 12.05 11.49 -24.77
N LYS A 79 13.03 10.62 -24.54
CA LYS A 79 14.10 10.35 -25.50
C LYS A 79 13.53 9.77 -26.81
N ALA A 80 12.67 8.77 -26.71
CA ALA A 80 12.02 8.15 -27.87
C ALA A 80 11.15 9.15 -28.67
N ILE A 81 10.44 10.06 -27.99
CA ILE A 81 9.63 11.10 -28.64
C ILE A 81 10.52 12.17 -29.31
N ARG A 82 11.65 12.52 -28.70
CA ARG A 82 12.60 13.49 -29.27
C ARG A 82 13.43 12.91 -30.43
N GLY A 83 13.47 11.59 -30.58
CA GLY A 83 14.14 10.92 -31.71
C GLY A 83 15.65 10.74 -31.52
N GLU A 84 16.14 10.77 -30.28
CA GLU A 84 17.53 10.46 -29.92
C GLU A 84 17.73 9.00 -29.48
#